data_AF-A0A9P0FFC5-F1
#
_entry.id   AF-A0A9P0FFC5-F1
#
_cell.length_a   1.000
_cell.length_b   1.000
_cell.length_c   1.000
_cell.angle_alpha   90.00
_cell.angle_beta   90.00
_cell.angle_gamma   90.00
#
_symmetry.space_group_name_H-M   'P 1'
#
loop_
_entity.id
_entity.type
_entity.pdbx_description
1 polymer ?
#
loop_
_entity_poly.entity_id
_entity_poly.type
_entity_poly.pdbx_seq_one_letter_code
_entity_poly.pdbx_strand_id
1 'polypeptide(L)'
;MINALFLKLLQCKPGLTVEEFSDIVQYSKTCREQTGVPVEMMPKVLVGFFEDDPRLKAQLFCMIKKMGLQEDNGDFNIKGIRQKLKSFYTEQKDMDECVGPTNIQKKILSAHIQNCMAQTGTTEAMLAKVKSGVMVDDPNFIKFIFCVEKLSGLINENGDIYKEALEIKTTISIGSLEKTIAMADKCSQYKSTPEETAYELYKCYMLDGYNLFEQ
;
A
#
# COMPACT_ATOMS: atom_id res chain seq x y z
N MET A 1 4.92 4.12 6.96
CA MET A 1 5.26 4.00 5.53
C MET A 1 5.86 2.66 5.14
N ILE A 2 6.78 2.04 5.91
CA ILE A 2 7.32 0.68 5.58
C ILE A 2 6.37 -0.48 5.93
N ASN A 3 5.38 -0.28 6.81
CA ASN A 3 4.57 -1.38 7.33
C ASN A 3 3.79 -2.19 6.29
N ALA A 4 3.30 -1.56 5.21
CA ALA A 4 2.56 -2.25 4.16
C ALA A 4 3.51 -3.05 3.23
N LEU A 5 4.69 -2.50 2.93
CA LEU A 5 5.76 -3.20 2.21
C LEU A 5 6.25 -4.38 3.07
N PHE A 6 6.53 -4.13 4.34
CA PHE A 6 6.94 -5.12 5.33
C PHE A 6 5.95 -6.27 5.44
N LEU A 7 4.64 -5.99 5.48
CA LEU A 7 3.62 -7.02 5.53
C LEU A 7 3.49 -7.86 4.27
N LYS A 8 3.75 -7.26 3.11
CA LYS A 8 3.85 -7.98 1.85
C LYS A 8 5.08 -8.90 1.85
N LEU A 9 6.20 -8.45 2.39
CA LEU A 9 7.41 -9.29 2.56
C LEU A 9 7.14 -10.53 3.43
N LEU A 10 6.19 -10.47 4.36
CA LEU A 10 5.76 -11.63 5.15
C LEU A 10 4.90 -12.63 4.37
N GLN A 11 4.25 -12.18 3.29
CA GLN A 11 3.22 -12.93 2.56
C GLN A 11 3.73 -13.46 1.21
N CYS A 12 4.99 -13.22 0.87
CA CYS A 12 5.54 -13.41 -0.47
C CYS A 12 6.78 -14.33 -0.55
N LYS A 13 6.83 -15.30 0.36
CA LYS A 13 7.61 -16.53 0.22
C LYS A 13 6.64 -17.70 0.40
N PRO A 14 6.95 -18.92 -0.05
CA PRO A 14 6.62 -20.09 0.76
C PRO A 14 7.29 -19.92 2.14
N GLY A 15 6.60 -19.21 3.03
CA GLY A 15 6.95 -18.96 4.43
C GLY A 15 8.14 -18.03 4.64
N LEU A 16 7.96 -16.99 5.46
CA LEU A 16 8.95 -16.75 6.51
C LEU A 16 9.32 -18.11 7.10
N THR A 17 10.59 -18.34 7.42
CA THR A 17 10.89 -19.51 8.23
C THR A 17 10.07 -19.42 9.52
N VAL A 18 9.73 -20.57 10.10
CA VAL A 18 9.00 -20.60 11.39
C VAL A 18 9.74 -19.74 12.43
N GLU A 19 11.06 -19.71 12.35
CA GLU A 19 11.95 -18.88 13.17
C GLU A 19 11.74 -17.38 12.90
N GLU A 20 11.77 -16.95 11.63
CA GLU A 20 11.56 -15.54 11.27
C GLU A 20 10.15 -15.05 11.63
N PHE A 21 9.13 -15.89 11.46
CA PHE A 21 7.76 -15.55 11.89
C PHE A 21 7.66 -15.47 13.42
N SER A 22 8.29 -16.42 14.13
CA SER A 22 8.38 -16.41 15.59
C SER A 22 9.05 -15.14 16.10
N ASP A 23 10.13 -14.70 15.46
CA ASP A 23 10.83 -13.46 15.81
C ASP A 23 9.91 -12.25 15.66
N ILE A 24 9.13 -12.16 14.58
CA ILE A 24 8.21 -11.04 14.35
C ILE A 24 7.07 -11.05 15.37
N VAL A 25 6.51 -12.21 15.71
CA VAL A 25 5.50 -12.35 16.76
C VAL A 25 6.07 -11.90 18.11
N GLN A 26 7.30 -12.32 18.42
CA GLN A 26 7.99 -11.95 19.66
C GLN A 26 8.32 -10.46 19.71
N TYR A 27 8.78 -9.87 18.61
CA TYR A 27 9.01 -8.42 18.49
C TYR A 27 7.71 -7.65 18.66
N SER A 28 6.64 -8.09 17.98
CA SER A 28 5.32 -7.49 18.11
C SER A 28 4.84 -7.50 19.55
N LYS A 29 4.91 -8.66 20.23
CA LYS A 29 4.54 -8.78 21.66
C LYS A 29 5.36 -7.85 22.54
N THR A 30 6.68 -7.89 22.41
CA THR A 30 7.60 -7.05 23.21
C THR A 30 7.33 -5.55 23.00
N CYS A 31 7.13 -5.14 21.75
CA CYS A 31 6.81 -3.75 21.43
C CYS A 31 5.45 -3.32 21.96
N ARG A 32 4.46 -4.23 22.00
CA ARG A 32 3.14 -3.90 22.56
C ARG A 32 3.22 -3.64 24.06
N GLU A 33 4.00 -4.43 24.78
CA GLU A 33 4.25 -4.23 26.21
C GLU A 33 4.90 -2.86 26.49
N GLN A 34 5.75 -2.36 25.57
CA GLN A 34 6.39 -1.04 25.70
C GLN A 34 5.49 0.13 25.31
N THR A 35 4.66 -0.06 24.29
CA THR A 35 3.94 1.06 23.65
C THR A 35 2.49 1.17 24.11
N GLY A 36 1.94 0.10 24.70
CA GLY A 36 0.55 0.05 25.13
C GLY A 36 -0.45 0.06 23.98
N VAL A 37 -0.02 -0.27 22.74
CA VAL A 37 -0.97 -0.39 21.62
C VAL A 37 -1.91 -1.59 21.87
N PRO A 38 -3.23 -1.42 21.74
CA PRO A 38 -4.17 -2.51 21.94
C PRO A 38 -3.99 -3.64 20.92
N VAL A 39 -4.17 -4.90 21.35
CA VAL A 39 -3.95 -6.09 20.51
C VAL A 39 -4.93 -6.16 19.34
N GLU A 40 -6.14 -5.64 19.51
CA GLU A 40 -7.19 -5.54 18.52
C GLU A 40 -6.85 -4.60 17.35
N MET A 41 -5.84 -3.73 17.50
CA MET A 41 -5.32 -2.93 16.39
C MET A 41 -4.39 -3.75 15.47
N MET A 42 -3.84 -4.87 15.93
CA MET A 42 -2.84 -5.62 15.17
C MET A 42 -3.42 -6.29 13.91
N PRO A 43 -4.62 -6.90 13.93
CA PRO A 43 -5.24 -7.38 12.70
C PRO A 43 -5.43 -6.27 11.67
N LYS A 44 -5.80 -5.05 12.09
CA LYS A 44 -5.93 -3.87 11.21
C LYS A 44 -4.61 -3.49 10.55
N VAL A 45 -3.54 -3.45 11.35
CA VAL A 45 -2.16 -3.24 10.87
C VAL A 45 -1.73 -4.33 9.89
N LEU A 46 -2.08 -5.59 10.18
CA LEU A 46 -1.82 -6.74 9.31
C LEU A 46 -2.66 -6.75 8.03
N VAL A 47 -3.64 -5.86 7.92
CA VAL A 47 -4.39 -5.63 6.68
C VAL A 47 -4.09 -4.23 6.13
N GLY A 48 -2.97 -3.62 6.56
CA GLY A 48 -2.51 -2.34 6.02
C GLY A 48 -3.36 -1.12 6.42
N PHE A 49 -4.22 -1.25 7.43
CA PHE A 49 -4.94 -0.13 8.02
C PHE A 49 -4.14 0.45 9.20
N PHE A 50 -3.78 1.72 9.09
CA PHE A 50 -2.97 2.43 10.07
C PHE A 50 -3.75 3.62 10.60
N GLU A 51 -4.30 3.48 11.81
CA GLU A 51 -4.90 4.60 12.52
C GLU A 51 -3.82 5.62 12.89
N ASP A 52 -4.17 6.90 12.93
CA ASP A 52 -3.28 7.95 13.41
C ASP A 52 -3.19 7.94 14.95
N ASP A 53 -2.70 6.82 15.49
CA ASP A 53 -2.53 6.60 16.93
C ASP A 53 -1.04 6.66 17.29
N PRO A 54 -0.63 7.50 18.25
CA PRO A 54 0.78 7.65 18.63
C PRO A 54 1.39 6.37 19.20
N ARG A 55 0.61 5.51 19.86
CA ARG A 55 1.05 4.20 20.36
C ARG A 55 1.27 3.24 19.21
N LEU A 56 0.40 3.29 18.20
CA LEU A 56 0.59 2.51 16.98
C LEU A 56 1.87 2.96 16.24
N LYS A 57 2.13 4.26 16.09
CA LYS A 57 3.40 4.74 15.52
C LYS A 57 4.61 4.23 16.30
N ALA A 58 4.55 4.27 17.64
CA ALA A 58 5.61 3.75 18.51
C ALA A 58 5.78 2.22 18.37
N GLN A 59 4.68 1.46 18.25
CA GLN A 59 4.70 0.01 18.02
C GLN A 59 5.48 -0.33 16.76
N LEU A 60 5.18 0.37 15.67
CA LEU A 60 5.76 0.13 14.36
C LEU A 60 7.23 0.52 14.35
N PHE A 61 7.59 1.66 14.93
CA PHE A 61 8.98 2.07 15.11
C PHE A 61 9.78 1.00 15.89
N CYS A 62 9.25 0.54 17.04
CA CYS A 62 9.89 -0.51 17.84
C CYS A 62 10.08 -1.81 17.04
N MET A 63 9.07 -2.24 16.29
CA MET A 63 9.16 -3.46 15.48
C MET A 63 10.21 -3.32 14.39
N ILE A 64 10.17 -2.24 13.59
CA ILE A 64 11.10 -2.01 12.48
C ILE A 64 12.54 -1.88 13.00
N LYS A 65 12.75 -1.21 14.15
CA LYS A 65 14.05 -1.14 14.83
C LYS A 65 14.56 -2.50 15.27
N LYS A 66 13.74 -3.34 15.91
CA LYS A 66 14.13 -4.72 16.31
C LYS A 66 14.51 -5.59 15.12
N MET A 67 13.95 -5.28 13.96
CA MET A 67 14.29 -5.97 12.71
C MET A 67 15.54 -5.45 12.02
N GLY A 68 16.21 -4.43 12.58
CA GLY A 68 17.40 -3.80 12.01
C GLY A 68 17.11 -2.99 10.75
N LEU A 69 15.86 -2.54 10.56
CA LEU A 69 15.42 -1.81 9.37
C LEU A 69 15.39 -0.30 9.57
N GLN A 70 15.44 0.17 10.83
CA GLN A 70 15.40 1.57 11.20
C GLN A 70 16.28 1.82 12.41
N GLU A 71 17.01 2.92 12.39
CA GLU A 71 17.96 3.36 13.40
C GLU A 71 17.25 4.16 14.50
N ASP A 72 17.97 4.44 15.60
CA ASP A 72 17.43 5.12 16.79
C ASP A 72 16.98 6.56 16.51
N ASN A 73 17.60 7.21 15.53
CA ASN A 73 17.24 8.55 15.09
C ASN A 73 16.04 8.60 14.13
N GLY A 74 15.46 7.44 13.78
CA GLY A 74 14.36 7.35 12.83
C GLY A 74 14.78 7.10 11.38
N ASP A 75 16.08 7.15 11.06
CA ASP A 75 16.55 6.89 9.70
C ASP A 75 16.40 5.42 9.34
N PHE A 76 16.03 5.14 8.09
CA PHE A 76 15.94 3.78 7.62
C PHE A 76 17.31 3.21 7.27
N ASN A 77 17.58 1.99 7.71
CA ASN A 77 18.75 1.23 7.28
C ASN A 77 18.51 0.67 5.87
N ILE A 78 18.65 1.52 4.85
CA ILE A 78 18.40 1.17 3.45
C ILE A 78 19.24 -0.04 3.01
N LYS A 79 20.46 -0.18 3.53
CA LYS A 79 21.33 -1.34 3.25
C LYS A 79 20.75 -2.63 3.85
N GLY A 80 20.30 -2.57 5.10
CA GLY A 80 19.65 -3.68 5.80
C GLY A 80 18.31 -4.08 5.15
N ILE A 81 17.52 -3.10 4.73
CA ILE A 81 16.28 -3.31 3.95
C ILE A 81 16.62 -4.04 2.65
N ARG A 82 17.56 -3.52 1.84
CA ARG A 82 17.96 -4.16 0.57
C ARG A 82 18.52 -5.57 0.78
N GLN A 83 19.30 -5.78 1.83
CA GLN A 83 19.85 -7.10 2.15
C GLN A 83 18.75 -8.09 2.51
N LYS A 84 17.78 -7.69 3.34
CA LYS A 84 16.62 -8.52 3.68
C LYS A 84 15.74 -8.80 2.47
N LEU A 85 15.50 -7.79 1.63
CA LEU A 85 14.81 -7.97 0.35
C LEU A 85 15.53 -9.01 -0.53
N LYS A 86 16.85 -8.91 -0.68
CA LYS A 86 17.66 -9.89 -1.44
C LYS A 86 17.64 -11.30 -0.84
N SER A 87 17.56 -11.45 0.49
CA SER A 87 17.42 -12.78 1.11
C SER A 87 16.01 -13.37 0.98
N PHE A 88 15.01 -12.52 0.74
CA PHE A 88 13.64 -12.97 0.44
C PHE A 88 13.45 -13.32 -1.02
N TYR A 89 14.13 -12.62 -1.93
CA TYR A 89 14.01 -12.80 -3.38
C TYR A 89 15.38 -13.19 -3.95
N THR A 90 15.63 -14.50 -4.00
CA THR A 90 16.88 -15.07 -4.50
C THR A 90 16.97 -15.04 -6.03
N GLU A 91 15.83 -15.04 -6.74
CA GLU A 91 15.77 -14.90 -8.19
C GLU A 91 14.70 -13.89 -8.64
N GLN A 92 14.87 -13.30 -9.82
CA GLN A 92 13.90 -12.38 -10.44
C GLN A 92 12.52 -13.04 -10.66
N LYS A 93 12.49 -14.37 -10.80
CA LYS A 93 11.28 -15.19 -10.92
C LYS A 93 10.44 -15.24 -9.62
N ASP A 94 11.09 -15.16 -8.46
CA ASP A 94 10.40 -15.13 -7.16
C ASP A 94 9.69 -13.78 -6.94
N MET A 95 10.20 -12.72 -7.57
CA MET A 95 9.52 -11.42 -7.61
C MET A 95 8.27 -11.50 -8.49
N ASP A 96 8.35 -12.13 -9.67
CA ASP A 96 7.24 -12.28 -10.63
C ASP A 96 6.05 -13.09 -10.06
N GLU A 97 6.31 -14.14 -9.26
CA GLU A 97 5.26 -14.88 -8.52
C GLU A 97 4.66 -14.06 -7.36
N CYS A 98 5.32 -12.98 -6.99
CA CYS A 98 4.97 -12.05 -5.91
C CYS A 98 4.40 -10.70 -6.36
N VAL A 99 4.40 -10.47 -7.67
CA VAL A 99 3.78 -9.30 -8.28
C VAL A 99 2.26 -9.46 -8.23
N GLY A 100 1.58 -8.45 -7.67
CA GLY A 100 0.12 -8.41 -7.60
C GLY A 100 -0.43 -8.51 -6.18
N PRO A 101 -1.59 -7.92 -5.86
CA PRO A 101 -2.10 -7.75 -4.50
C PRO A 101 -2.41 -9.11 -3.85
N THR A 102 -2.09 -9.26 -2.56
CA THR A 102 -2.41 -10.50 -1.81
C THR A 102 -3.91 -10.68 -1.68
N ASN A 103 -4.38 -11.89 -1.36
CA ASN A 103 -5.81 -12.14 -1.10
C ASN A 103 -6.41 -11.18 -0.06
N ILE A 104 -5.60 -10.78 0.92
CA ILE A 104 -5.98 -9.79 1.92
C ILE A 104 -6.10 -8.40 1.29
N GLN A 105 -5.10 -7.96 0.51
CA GLN A 105 -5.12 -6.69 -0.22
C GLN A 105 -6.27 -6.58 -1.21
N LYS A 106 -6.58 -7.67 -1.93
CA LYS A 106 -7.76 -7.76 -2.81
C LYS A 106 -9.06 -7.58 -2.03
N LYS A 107 -9.19 -8.20 -0.85
CA LYS A 107 -10.36 -8.02 0.03
C LYS A 107 -10.49 -6.59 0.56
N ILE A 108 -9.39 -5.97 0.97
CA ILE A 108 -9.38 -4.57 1.43
C ILE A 108 -9.80 -3.64 0.28
N LEU A 109 -9.18 -3.78 -0.89
CA LEU A 109 -9.51 -2.98 -2.06
C LEU A 109 -10.98 -3.18 -2.46
N SER A 110 -11.47 -4.41 -2.44
CA SER A 110 -12.89 -4.71 -2.67
C SER A 110 -13.79 -4.02 -1.64
N ALA A 111 -13.44 -4.02 -0.36
CA ALA A 111 -14.18 -3.29 0.67
C ALA A 111 -14.16 -1.78 0.45
N HIS A 112 -13.03 -1.20 0.04
CA HIS A 112 -12.94 0.22 -0.32
C HIS A 112 -13.83 0.55 -1.52
N ILE A 113 -13.79 -0.27 -2.57
CA ILE A 113 -14.62 -0.12 -3.76
C ILE A 113 -16.10 -0.12 -3.38
N GLN A 114 -16.56 -1.13 -2.64
CA GLN A 114 -17.98 -1.24 -2.25
C GLN A 114 -18.42 -0.07 -1.38
N ASN A 115 -17.58 0.36 -0.44
CA ASN A 115 -17.86 1.52 0.40
C ASN A 115 -17.96 2.81 -0.44
N CYS A 116 -17.00 3.06 -1.32
CA CYS A 116 -16.99 4.25 -2.15
C CYS A 116 -18.15 4.27 -3.15
N MET A 117 -18.53 3.15 -3.75
CA MET A 117 -19.71 3.09 -4.63
C MET A 117 -20.99 3.52 -3.91
N ALA A 118 -21.18 3.07 -2.67
CA ALA A 118 -22.34 3.45 -1.86
C ALA A 118 -22.38 4.96 -1.54
N GLN A 119 -21.22 5.61 -1.44
CA GLN A 119 -21.14 7.04 -1.14
C GLN A 119 -21.26 7.94 -2.37
N THR A 120 -20.75 7.50 -3.53
CA THR A 120 -20.61 8.37 -4.70
C THR A 120 -21.69 8.16 -5.75
N GLY A 121 -22.42 7.03 -5.71
CA GLY A 121 -23.36 6.65 -6.75
C GLY A 121 -22.69 6.09 -8.00
N THR A 122 -21.41 5.72 -7.93
CA THR A 122 -20.74 4.97 -9.01
C THR A 122 -21.38 3.61 -9.20
N THR A 123 -21.65 3.25 -10.45
CA THR A 123 -22.36 2.01 -10.80
C THR A 123 -21.39 0.89 -11.19
N GLU A 124 -21.82 -0.36 -11.05
CA GLU A 124 -21.09 -1.53 -11.57
C GLU A 124 -20.80 -1.41 -13.08
N ALA A 125 -21.69 -0.79 -13.85
CA ALA A 125 -21.49 -0.56 -15.28
C ALA A 125 -20.31 0.38 -15.57
N MET A 126 -20.07 1.38 -14.72
CA MET A 126 -18.88 2.25 -14.82
C MET A 126 -17.61 1.47 -14.50
N LEU A 127 -17.62 0.64 -13.45
CA LEU A 127 -16.48 -0.21 -13.11
C LEU A 127 -16.17 -1.24 -14.20
N ALA A 128 -17.20 -1.83 -14.82
CA ALA A 128 -17.03 -2.76 -15.93
C ALA A 128 -16.33 -2.11 -17.13
N LYS A 129 -16.70 -0.87 -17.48
CA LYS A 129 -16.02 -0.09 -18.53
C LYS A 129 -14.54 0.09 -18.22
N VAL A 130 -14.24 0.50 -16.99
CA VAL A 130 -12.87 0.73 -16.53
C VAL A 130 -12.03 -0.54 -16.52
N LYS A 131 -12.60 -1.67 -16.08
CA LYS A 131 -11.95 -2.99 -16.15
C LYS A 131 -11.64 -3.42 -17.58
N SER A 132 -12.45 -2.97 -18.55
CA SER A 132 -12.18 -3.19 -19.98
C SER A 132 -11.23 -2.16 -20.60
N GLY A 133 -10.59 -1.30 -19.78
CA GLY A 133 -9.64 -0.27 -20.23
C GLY A 133 -10.31 1.01 -20.76
N VAL A 134 -11.63 1.15 -20.61
CA VAL A 134 -12.37 2.33 -21.05
C VAL A 134 -12.43 3.36 -19.92
N MET A 135 -11.87 4.54 -20.16
CA MET A 135 -11.94 5.65 -19.21
C MET A 135 -13.38 6.17 -19.06
N VAL A 136 -13.77 6.45 -17.82
CA VAL A 136 -15.10 7.01 -17.49
C VAL A 136 -14.90 8.44 -16.98
N ASP A 137 -15.38 9.42 -17.73
CA ASP A 137 -15.38 10.85 -17.36
C ASP A 137 -16.77 11.23 -16.85
N ASP A 138 -17.07 10.83 -15.61
CA ASP A 138 -18.34 11.05 -14.93
C ASP A 138 -18.08 11.64 -13.53
N PRO A 139 -18.82 12.68 -13.08
CA PRO A 139 -18.58 13.30 -11.78
C PRO A 139 -18.67 12.36 -10.58
N ASN A 140 -19.53 11.34 -10.64
CA ASN A 140 -19.64 10.35 -9.58
C ASN A 140 -18.44 9.39 -9.60
N PHE A 141 -17.95 9.04 -10.79
CA PHE A 141 -16.74 8.23 -10.93
C PHE A 141 -15.48 8.97 -10.46
N ILE A 142 -15.36 10.27 -10.76
CA ILE A 142 -14.25 11.11 -10.27
C ILE A 142 -14.22 11.12 -8.74
N LYS A 143 -15.37 11.34 -8.09
CA LYS A 143 -15.50 11.25 -6.62
C LYS A 143 -15.15 9.85 -6.09
N PHE A 144 -15.52 8.81 -6.82
CA PHE A 144 -15.22 7.43 -6.45
C PHE A 144 -13.73 7.15 -6.46
N ILE A 145 -13.01 7.60 -7.49
CA ILE A 145 -11.54 7.48 -7.54
C ILE A 145 -10.91 8.17 -6.34
N PHE A 146 -11.29 9.42 -6.06
CA PHE A 146 -10.80 10.14 -4.87
C PHE A 146 -11.06 9.36 -3.57
N CYS A 147 -12.27 8.83 -3.39
CA CYS A 147 -12.62 8.02 -2.22
C CYS A 147 -11.74 6.76 -2.11
N VAL A 148 -11.57 6.01 -3.21
CA VAL A 148 -10.79 4.77 -3.20
C VAL A 148 -9.31 5.05 -2.93
N GLU A 149 -8.73 6.08 -3.56
CA GLU A 149 -7.34 6.47 -3.35
C GLU A 149 -7.09 6.97 -1.91
N LYS A 150 -8.03 7.73 -1.36
CA LYS A 150 -7.99 8.19 0.04
C LYS A 150 -8.02 7.02 1.02
N LEU A 151 -8.99 6.11 0.88
CA LEU A 151 -9.06 4.91 1.73
C LEU A 151 -7.85 3.99 1.54
N SER A 152 -7.28 3.98 0.33
CA SER A 152 -6.07 3.23 0.03
C SER A 152 -4.79 3.90 0.54
N GLY A 153 -4.88 5.10 1.12
CA GLY A 153 -3.76 5.85 1.67
C GLY A 153 -2.79 6.35 0.61
N LEU A 154 -3.28 6.69 -0.59
CA LEU A 154 -2.50 7.27 -1.69
C LEU A 154 -2.58 8.80 -1.71
N ILE A 155 -3.71 9.34 -1.27
CA ILE A 155 -3.99 10.78 -1.23
C ILE A 155 -4.67 11.12 0.11
N ASN A 156 -4.52 12.36 0.57
CA ASN A 156 -5.23 12.86 1.75
C ASN A 156 -6.51 13.65 1.39
N GLU A 157 -7.17 14.24 2.39
CA GLU A 157 -8.41 15.00 2.18
C GLU A 157 -8.21 16.28 1.35
N ASN A 158 -7.00 16.85 1.36
CA ASN A 158 -6.65 18.08 0.65
C ASN A 158 -6.16 17.81 -0.79
N GLY A 159 -6.01 16.55 -1.18
CA GLY A 159 -5.45 16.18 -2.47
C GLY A 159 -3.92 16.01 -2.47
N ASP A 160 -3.27 16.03 -1.30
CA ASP A 160 -1.83 15.78 -1.24
C ASP A 160 -1.53 14.31 -1.51
N ILE A 161 -0.68 14.07 -2.51
CA ILE A 161 -0.30 12.72 -2.94
C ILE A 161 0.83 12.21 -2.04
N TYR A 162 0.62 11.06 -1.42
CA TYR A 162 1.65 10.32 -0.69
C TYR A 162 2.51 9.54 -1.68
N LYS A 163 3.44 10.23 -2.33
CA LYS A 163 4.26 9.70 -3.43
C LYS A 163 4.99 8.40 -3.05
N GLU A 164 5.53 8.31 -1.84
CA GLU A 164 6.18 7.09 -1.36
C GLU A 164 5.19 5.92 -1.22
N ALA A 165 3.95 6.18 -0.79
CA ALA A 165 2.93 5.14 -0.68
C ALA A 165 2.49 4.65 -2.07
N LEU A 166 2.38 5.57 -3.03
CA LEU A 166 2.12 5.29 -4.43
C LEU A 166 3.25 4.45 -5.04
N GLU A 167 4.52 4.84 -4.81
CA GLU A 167 5.68 4.08 -5.28
C GLU A 167 5.71 2.66 -4.71
N ILE A 168 5.45 2.50 -3.42
CA ILE A 168 5.43 1.20 -2.77
C ILE A 168 4.31 0.33 -3.34
N LYS A 169 3.08 0.85 -3.40
CA LYS A 169 1.89 0.08 -3.81
C LYS A 169 1.96 -0.32 -5.27
N THR A 170 2.42 0.57 -6.15
CA THR A 170 2.60 0.23 -7.56
C THR A 170 3.76 -0.75 -7.74
N THR A 171 4.89 -0.59 -7.04
CA THR A 171 6.01 -1.54 -7.12
C THR A 171 5.56 -2.95 -6.73
N ILE A 172 4.73 -3.06 -5.70
CA ILE A 172 4.12 -4.33 -5.27
C ILE A 172 3.28 -4.97 -6.38
N SER A 173 2.58 -4.16 -7.18
CA SER A 173 1.67 -4.65 -8.22
C SER A 173 2.32 -4.82 -9.59
N ILE A 174 3.48 -4.20 -9.87
CA ILE A 174 4.18 -4.31 -11.17
C ILE A 174 5.57 -4.95 -11.09
N GLY A 175 6.12 -5.19 -9.90
CA GLY A 175 7.42 -5.84 -9.68
C GLY A 175 8.66 -5.00 -10.01
N SER A 176 8.50 -3.75 -10.43
CA SER A 176 9.60 -2.89 -10.87
C SER A 176 9.61 -1.57 -10.10
N LEU A 177 10.59 -1.42 -9.22
CA LEU A 177 10.82 -0.19 -8.46
C LEU A 177 11.20 0.97 -9.39
N GLU A 178 12.07 0.73 -10.36
CA GLU A 178 12.51 1.75 -11.32
C GLU A 178 11.35 2.29 -12.16
N LYS A 179 10.55 1.40 -12.76
CA LYS A 179 9.36 1.80 -13.53
C LYS A 179 8.37 2.56 -12.66
N THR A 180 8.21 2.13 -11.42
CA THR A 180 7.27 2.75 -10.50
C THR A 180 7.68 4.15 -10.05
N ILE A 181 8.97 4.36 -9.74
CA ILE A 181 9.49 5.70 -9.41
C ILE A 181 9.26 6.65 -10.60
N ALA A 182 9.58 6.21 -11.81
CA ALA A 182 9.36 7.00 -13.02
C ALA A 182 7.87 7.34 -13.24
N MET A 183 6.96 6.40 -12.99
CA MET A 183 5.52 6.64 -13.05
C MET A 183 5.07 7.64 -11.98
N ALA A 184 5.53 7.49 -10.73
CA ALA A 184 5.18 8.39 -9.63
C ALA A 184 5.67 9.82 -9.89
N ASP A 185 6.89 9.99 -10.40
CA ASP A 185 7.43 11.28 -10.82
C ASP A 185 6.57 11.94 -11.91
N LYS A 186 6.20 11.16 -12.93
CA LYS A 186 5.44 11.64 -14.08
C LYS A 186 3.99 11.99 -13.74
N CYS A 187 3.34 11.18 -12.92
CA CYS A 187 1.89 11.18 -12.72
C CYS A 187 1.42 11.98 -11.50
N SER A 188 2.31 12.37 -10.57
CA SER A 188 1.94 13.14 -9.37
C SER A 188 1.70 14.62 -9.67
N GLN A 189 0.68 14.91 -10.48
CA GLN A 189 0.33 16.27 -10.92
C GLN A 189 -0.88 16.80 -10.16
N TYR A 190 -0.70 17.94 -9.49
CA TYR A 190 -1.77 18.62 -8.77
C TYR A 190 -2.73 19.34 -9.73
N LYS A 191 -4.03 19.26 -9.45
CA LYS A 191 -5.10 19.98 -10.15
C LYS A 191 -5.79 20.98 -9.22
N SER A 192 -6.88 21.57 -9.69
CA SER A 192 -7.58 22.64 -8.96
C SER A 192 -8.36 22.12 -7.74
N THR A 193 -8.77 20.86 -7.77
CA THR A 193 -9.47 20.19 -6.67
C THR A 193 -8.78 18.88 -6.28
N PRO A 194 -8.99 18.40 -5.03
CA PRO A 194 -8.52 17.08 -4.59
C PRO A 194 -9.03 15.95 -5.48
N GLU A 195 -10.30 16.02 -5.90
CA GLU A 195 -10.93 15.00 -6.74
C GLU A 195 -10.34 14.97 -8.15
N GLU A 196 -10.11 16.13 -8.76
CA GLU A 196 -9.42 16.21 -10.06
C GLU A 196 -7.97 15.74 -9.97
N THR A 197 -7.29 16.00 -8.84
CA THR A 197 -5.91 15.54 -8.62
C THR A 197 -5.85 14.02 -8.57
N ALA A 198 -6.72 13.39 -7.76
CA ALA A 198 -6.85 11.93 -7.70
C ALA A 198 -7.22 11.33 -9.06
N TYR A 199 -8.18 11.93 -9.77
CA TYR A 199 -8.60 11.43 -11.06
C TYR A 199 -7.51 11.55 -12.14
N GLU A 200 -6.73 12.64 -12.14
CA GLU A 200 -5.59 12.76 -13.04
C GLU A 200 -4.51 11.73 -12.74
N LEU A 201 -4.18 11.55 -11.46
CA LEU A 201 -3.22 10.53 -11.01
C LEU A 201 -3.63 9.15 -11.55
N TYR A 202 -4.87 8.77 -11.30
CA TYR A 202 -5.46 7.53 -11.79
C TYR A 202 -5.37 7.38 -13.32
N LYS A 203 -5.77 8.41 -14.09
CA LYS A 203 -5.70 8.38 -15.56
C LYS A 203 -4.28 8.16 -16.06
N CYS A 204 -3.32 8.86 -15.49
CA CYS A 204 -1.91 8.76 -15.88
C CYS A 204 -1.36 7.35 -15.65
N TYR A 205 -1.68 6.75 -14.50
CA TYR A 205 -1.31 5.37 -14.18
C TYR A 205 -1.93 4.35 -15.13
N MET A 206 -3.23 4.49 -15.46
CA MET A 206 -3.88 3.64 -16.45
C MET A 206 -3.22 3.72 -17.83
N LEU A 207 -2.88 4.92 -18.29
CA LEU A 207 -2.21 5.13 -19.59
C LEU A 207 -0.79 4.54 -19.63
N ASP A 208 -0.12 4.45 -18.48
CA ASP A 208 1.20 3.83 -18.35
C ASP A 208 1.13 2.31 -18.07
N GLY A 209 -0.05 1.71 -18.25
CA GLY A 209 -0.29 0.28 -18.19
C GLY A 209 -0.52 -0.26 -16.78
N TYR A 210 -0.95 0.57 -15.84
CA TYR A 210 -1.37 0.16 -14.50
C TYR A 210 -2.84 0.46 -14.25
N ASN A 211 -3.68 -0.57 -14.27
CA ASN A 211 -5.09 -0.45 -13.90
C ASN A 211 -5.31 -0.93 -12.46
N LEU A 212 -5.79 -0.03 -11.59
CA LEU A 212 -6.11 -0.35 -10.20
C LEU A 212 -7.21 -1.41 -10.07
N PHE A 213 -8.11 -1.52 -11.06
CA PHE A 213 -9.31 -2.35 -11.00
C PHE A 213 -9.19 -3.69 -11.75
N GLU A 214 -8.04 -3.95 -12.39
CA GLU A 214 -7.76 -5.19 -13.14
C GLU A 214 -7.17 -6.31 -12.25
N GLN A 215 -6.85 -6.00 -10.98
CA GLN A 215 -6.07 -6.86 -10.07
C GLN A 215 -6.88 -7.91 -9.29
#